data_AF-A0A8S0PEU7-F1
#
_entry.id   AF-A0A8S0PEU7-F1
#
_cell.length_a   1.000
_cell.length_b   1.000
_cell.length_c   1.000
_cell.angle_alpha   90.00
_cell.angle_beta   90.00
_cell.angle_gamma   90.00
#
_symmetry.space_group_name_H-M   'P 1'
#
loop_
_entity.id
_entity.type
_entity.pdbx_description
1 polymer ?
#
loop_
_entity_poly.entity_id
_entity_poly.type
_entity_poly.pdbx_seq_one_letter_code
_entity_poly.pdbx_strand_id
1 'polypeptide(L)'
;MESQLPAFKEKNPQLEVITDLNRGHHPFLKGLYKNKNERVVCVKNLTPEDVHQCATRLRNALGRKVVKLKTRHVTKHPSVQGTWTTDLQM
;
A
#
# COMPACT_ATOMS: atom_id res chain seq x y z
N MET A 1 6.53 16.10 -14.25
CA MET A 1 5.24 15.92 -13.55
C MET A 1 4.06 16.06 -14.50
N GLU A 2 4.05 17.07 -15.36
CA GLU A 2 2.90 17.43 -16.21
C GLU A 2 2.39 16.31 -17.14
N SER A 3 3.27 15.42 -17.63
CA SER A 3 2.86 14.36 -18.56
C SER A 3 2.26 13.13 -17.88
N GLN A 4 2.76 12.72 -16.70
CA GLN A 4 2.42 11.42 -16.10
C GLN A 4 1.31 11.50 -15.05
N LEU A 5 1.13 12.65 -14.39
CA LEU A 5 0.11 12.83 -13.34
C LEU A 5 -1.34 12.79 -13.86
N PRO A 6 -1.69 13.47 -14.97
CA PRO A 6 -3.04 13.43 -15.51
C PRO A 6 -3.46 12.01 -15.90
N ALA A 7 -2.60 11.29 -16.62
CA ALA A 7 -2.83 9.90 -16.99
C ALA A 7 -2.95 8.97 -15.76
N PHE A 8 -2.19 9.25 -14.68
CA PHE A 8 -2.29 8.50 -13.44
C PHE A 8 -3.64 8.71 -12.73
N LYS A 9 -4.15 9.95 -12.71
CA LYS A 9 -5.48 10.29 -12.17
C LYS A 9 -6.59 9.61 -12.97
N GLU A 10 -6.54 9.70 -14.29
CA GLU A 10 -7.53 9.10 -15.19
C GLU A 10 -7.63 7.58 -15.02
N LYS A 11 -6.48 6.90 -14.90
CA LYS A 11 -6.44 5.44 -14.65
C LYS A 11 -6.88 5.04 -13.24
N ASN A 12 -6.98 5.98 -12.31
CA ASN A 12 -7.31 5.71 -10.91
C ASN A 12 -8.36 6.68 -10.37
N PRO A 13 -9.61 6.64 -10.88
CA PRO A 13 -10.67 7.56 -10.47
C PRO A 13 -11.04 7.42 -8.97
N GLN A 14 -10.70 6.30 -8.33
CA GLN A 14 -10.91 6.07 -6.91
C GLN A 14 -9.93 6.82 -5.99
N LEU A 15 -8.89 7.46 -6.54
CA LEU A 15 -7.88 8.17 -5.77
C LEU A 15 -8.09 9.68 -5.84
N GLU A 16 -8.03 10.32 -4.69
CA GLU A 16 -7.84 11.75 -4.60
C GLU A 16 -6.33 12.06 -4.68
N VAL A 17 -5.93 12.84 -5.68
CA VAL A 17 -4.53 13.21 -5.90
C VAL A 17 -4.41 14.73 -5.84
N ILE A 18 -3.89 15.20 -4.70
CA ILE A 18 -3.64 16.60 -4.37
C ILE A 18 -2.16 16.91 -4.61
N THR A 19 -1.89 18.10 -5.16
CA THR A 19 -0.53 18.59 -5.40
C THR A 19 -0.30 19.88 -4.63
N ASP A 20 0.55 19.81 -3.61
CA ASP A 20 0.89 20.95 -2.76
C ASP A 20 2.35 21.36 -2.98
N LEU A 21 2.59 22.67 -3.12
CA LEU A 21 3.94 23.22 -3.24
C LEU A 21 4.52 23.50 -1.86
N ASN A 22 5.46 22.68 -1.41
CA ASN A 22 6.19 22.90 -0.16
C ASN A 22 7.57 23.53 -0.42
N ARG A 23 7.70 24.85 -0.19
CA ARG A 23 8.94 25.60 -0.49
C ARG A 23 10.03 25.31 0.55
N GLY A 24 11.27 25.14 0.09
CA GLY A 24 12.42 24.92 0.99
C GLY A 24 12.57 23.50 1.53
N HIS A 25 11.69 22.58 1.15
CA HIS A 25 11.72 21.18 1.57
C HIS A 25 12.03 20.24 0.42
N HIS A 26 12.59 19.07 0.73
CA HIS A 26 12.76 18.00 -0.25
C HIS A 26 11.40 17.44 -0.68
N PRO A 27 11.22 17.12 -1.97
CA PRO A 27 9.95 16.61 -2.47
C PRO A 27 9.68 15.21 -1.93
N PHE A 28 8.42 14.94 -1.61
CA PHE A 28 7.96 13.65 -1.13
C PHE A 28 6.56 13.34 -1.67
N LEU A 29 6.22 12.05 -1.67
CA LEU A 29 4.86 11.57 -1.89
C LEU A 29 4.27 11.12 -0.56
N LYS A 30 2.99 11.43 -0.34
CA LYS A 30 2.25 11.03 0.85
C LYS A 30 1.00 10.26 0.45
N GLY A 31 0.88 9.03 0.92
CA GLY A 31 -0.32 8.21 0.78
C GLY A 31 -1.14 8.22 2.06
N LEU A 32 -2.42 8.59 1.95
CA LEU A 32 -3.41 8.50 3.04
C LEU A 32 -4.33 7.32 2.76
N TYR A 33 -4.53 6.46 3.76
CA TYR A 33 -5.26 5.21 3.60
C TYR A 33 -6.53 5.18 4.44
N LYS A 34 -7.52 4.39 4.02
CA LYS A 34 -8.82 4.25 4.73
C LYS A 34 -8.70 3.80 6.18
N ASN A 35 -7.62 3.09 6.51
CA ASN A 35 -7.32 2.68 7.89
C ASN A 35 -6.68 3.80 8.75
N LYS A 36 -6.73 5.05 8.29
CA LYS A 36 -6.18 6.26 8.93
C LYS A 36 -4.66 6.28 9.05
N ASN A 37 -3.97 5.30 8.47
CA ASN A 37 -2.52 5.34 8.41
C ASN A 37 -2.06 6.22 7.25
N GLU A 38 -0.84 6.73 7.40
CA GLU A 38 -0.14 7.47 6.37
C GLU A 38 1.18 6.79 6.02
N ARG A 39 1.63 6.98 4.78
CA ARG A 39 2.96 6.54 4.33
C ARG A 39 3.60 7.63 3.50
N VAL A 40 4.81 8.02 3.90
CA VAL A 40 5.60 9.04 3.22
C VAL A 40 6.79 8.38 2.52
N VAL A 41 7.08 8.81 1.29
CA VAL A 41 8.24 8.37 0.51
C VAL A 41 8.93 9.62 -0.03
N CYS A 42 10.20 9.82 0.33
CA CYS A 42 11.02 10.89 -0.24
C CYS A 42 11.31 10.58 -1.71
N VAL A 43 11.21 11.59 -2.58
CA VAL A 43 11.47 11.46 -4.02
C VAL A 43 12.54 12.43 -4.52
N LYS A 44 13.39 12.92 -3.61
CA LYS A 44 14.53 13.78 -3.93
C LYS A 44 15.46 13.08 -4.93
N ASN A 45 15.84 13.80 -5.98
CA ASN A 45 16.80 13.35 -7.00
C ASN A 45 16.40 12.05 -7.73
N LEU A 46 15.12 11.68 -7.74
CA LEU A 46 14.62 10.55 -8.51
C LEU A 46 14.20 10.97 -9.93
N THR A 47 14.28 10.03 -10.87
CA THR A 47 13.77 10.23 -12.23
C THR A 47 12.23 10.22 -12.23
N PRO A 48 11.57 10.85 -13.23
CA PRO A 48 10.11 10.81 -13.36
C PRO A 48 9.54 9.39 -13.31
N GLU A 49 10.22 8.43 -13.95
CA GLU A 49 9.85 7.02 -13.99
C GLU A 49 9.89 6.37 -12.60
N ASP A 50 10.95 6.64 -11.82
CA ASP A 50 11.08 6.16 -10.43
C ASP A 50 9.99 6.76 -9.53
N VAL A 51 9.67 8.04 -9.72
CA VAL A 51 8.59 8.71 -9.00
C VAL A 51 7.24 8.08 -9.33
N HIS A 52 6.98 7.78 -10.60
CA HIS A 52 5.77 7.08 -11.03
C HIS A 52 5.68 5.67 -10.42
N GLN A 53 6.81 4.96 -10.35
CA GLN A 53 6.86 3.65 -9.69
C GLN A 53 6.57 3.78 -8.18
N CYS A 54 7.09 4.81 -7.52
CA CYS A 54 6.81 5.10 -6.11
C CYS A 54 5.32 5.43 -5.89
N ALA A 55 4.71 6.24 -6.74
CA ALA A 55 3.28 6.53 -6.71
C ALA A 55 2.44 5.26 -6.90
N THR A 56 2.83 4.40 -7.83
CA THR A 56 2.18 3.10 -8.09
C THR A 56 2.29 2.15 -6.89
N ARG A 57 3.47 2.10 -6.23
CA ARG A 57 3.65 1.34 -4.99
C ARG A 57 2.75 1.84 -3.86
N LEU A 58 2.63 3.17 -3.69
CA LEU A 58 1.73 3.76 -2.69
C LEU A 58 0.27 3.43 -2.98
N ARG A 59 -0.15 3.51 -4.25
CA ARG A 59 -1.50 3.13 -4.72
C ARG A 59 -1.84 1.68 -4.45
N ASN A 60 -0.91 0.76 -4.67
CA ASN A 60 -1.12 -0.67 -4.49
C ASN A 60 -0.98 -1.12 -3.02
N ALA A 61 -0.53 -0.25 -2.12
CA ALA A 61 -0.33 -0.59 -0.71
C ALA A 61 -1.65 -0.57 0.08
N LEU A 62 -1.72 -1.40 1.13
CA LEU A 62 -2.89 -1.49 2.02
C LEU A 62 -2.90 -0.44 3.14
N GLY A 63 -1.84 0.37 3.27
CA GLY A 63 -1.65 1.27 4.41
C GLY A 63 -1.35 0.55 5.73
N ARG A 64 -1.05 -0.74 5.74
CA ARG A 64 -0.61 -1.45 6.96
C ARG A 64 0.86 -1.15 7.26
N LYS A 65 1.22 -1.08 8.54
CA LYS A 65 2.62 -1.01 8.97
C LYS A 65 3.38 -2.21 8.42
N VAL A 66 4.57 -1.96 7.86
CA VAL A 66 5.44 -3.03 7.34
C VAL A 66 5.99 -3.80 8.54
N VAL A 67 5.53 -5.04 8.70
CA VAL A 67 5.94 -5.96 9.76
C VAL A 67 6.34 -7.29 9.15
N LYS A 68 7.25 -8.02 9.80
CA LYS A 68 7.64 -9.36 9.36
C LYS A 68 6.42 -10.28 9.36
N LEU A 69 6.19 -10.95 8.24
CA LEU A 69 5.11 -11.92 8.11
C LEU A 69 5.41 -13.16 8.96
N LYS A 70 4.48 -13.55 9.84
CA LYS A 70 4.61 -14.75 10.67
C LYS A 70 4.29 -16.04 9.91
N THR A 71 3.19 -16.04 9.16
CA THR A 71 2.72 -17.19 8.37
C THR A 71 2.28 -16.72 6.98
N ARG A 72 2.54 -17.52 5.94
CA ARG A 72 2.12 -17.20 4.56
C ARG A 72 0.63 -17.46 4.31
N HIS A 73 0.06 -18.41 5.03
CA HIS A 73 -1.34 -18.80 4.93
C HIS A 73 -2.10 -18.37 6.20
N VAL A 74 -3.25 -17.72 6.01
CA VAL A 74 -4.15 -17.30 7.09
C VAL A 74 -5.54 -17.81 6.74
N THR A 75 -6.05 -18.76 7.53
CA THR A 75 -7.42 -19.25 7.41
C THR A 75 -8.14 -19.11 8.75
N LYS A 76 -9.43 -18.78 8.69
CA LYS A 76 -10.32 -18.80 9.87
C LYS A 76 -10.93 -20.18 10.10
N HIS A 77 -10.94 -21.03 9.09
CA HIS A 77 -11.56 -22.36 9.11
C HIS A 77 -10.50 -23.38 8.65
N PRO A 78 -9.66 -23.90 9.57
CA PRO A 78 -8.53 -24.74 9.20
C PRO A 78 -8.93 -26.19 8.84
N SER A 79 -10.08 -26.67 9.29
CA SER A 79 -10.57 -28.02 8.98
C SER A 79 -12.08 -28.03 8.75
N VAL A 80 -12.54 -28.94 7.91
CA VAL A 80 -13.97 -29.20 7.63
C VAL A 80 -14.46 -30.43 8.40
N GLN A 81 -13.62 -31.46 8.58
CA GLN A 81 -13.98 -32.75 9.17
C GLN A 81 -13.60 -32.86 10.66
N GLY A 82 -13.23 -31.74 11.28
CA GLY A 82 -12.66 -31.70 12.63
C GLY A 82 -11.14 -31.71 12.61
N THR A 83 -10.55 -31.14 13.65
CA THR A 83 -9.11 -31.26 13.89
C THR A 83 -8.84 -32.56 14.62
N TRP A 84 -7.67 -33.14 14.40
CA TRP A 84 -7.25 -34.35 15.11
C TRP A 84 -7.34 -34.14 16.64
N THR A 85 -7.90 -35.12 17.33
CA THR A 85 -8.05 -35.17 18.79
C THR A 85 -7.72 -36.59 19.29
N THR A 86 -7.27 -36.70 20.54
CA THR A 86 -6.95 -37.99 21.19
C THR A 86 -8.20 -38.73 21.66
N ASP A 87 -9.34 -38.04 21.78
CA ASP A 87 -10.62 -38.62 22.22
C ASP A 87 -11.21 -39.52 21.12
N LEU A 88 -10.73 -40.76 21.07
CA LEU A 88 -11.31 -41.83 20.28
C LEU A 88 -12.54 -42.36 21.03
N GLN A 89 -13.74 -41.88 20.67
CA GLN A 89 -14.95 -42.63 21.01
C GLN A 89 -14.96 -43.89 20.13
N MET A 90 -14.61 -45.03 20.73
CA MET A 90 -14.84 -46.36 20.15
C MET A 90 -16.33 -46.67 20.14
#